data_AF-A0A9D5Y0C9-F1
#
_entry.id   AF-A0A9D5Y0C9-F1
#
_cell.length_a   1.000
_cell.length_b   1.000
_cell.length_c   1.000
_cell.angle_alpha   90.00
_cell.angle_beta   90.00
_cell.angle_gamma   90.00
#
_symmetry.space_group_name_H-M   'P 1'
#
loop_
_entity.id
_entity.type
_entity.pdbx_description
1 polymer ?
#
loop_
_entity_poly.entity_id
_entity_poly.type
_entity_poly.pdbx_seq_one_letter_code
_entity_poly.pdbx_strand_id
1 'polypeptide(L)'
;MTVPLIILGVLVVVTLFSFRSISLNKINTLSDLTRDKQAVKTQYDYLVRRKADLEAELAEKEKLLTALVSSQQGPRIKTASEMRIDEDSEDERVSNLLLSMGKISLEENEKIKKKMDVLKMDFLTTSLALGFIDSELSQKIKKDQIRPKR
;
A
#
# COMPACT_ATOMS: atom_id res chain seq x y z
N MET A 1 -33.41 -53.86 45.96
CA MET A 1 -33.26 -53.75 44.50
C MET A 1 -33.68 -52.39 43.92
N THR A 2 -34.20 -51.45 44.73
CA THR A 2 -34.62 -50.11 44.28
C THR A 2 -33.45 -49.15 44.07
N VAL A 3 -32.45 -49.19 44.95
CA VAL A 3 -31.23 -48.35 44.86
C VAL A 3 -30.46 -48.47 43.54
N PRO A 4 -30.15 -49.67 43.00
CA PRO A 4 -29.45 -49.76 41.71
C PRO A 4 -30.29 -49.23 40.54
N LEU A 5 -31.63 -49.31 40.63
CA LEU A 5 -32.54 -48.84 39.59
C LEU A 5 -32.58 -47.31 39.53
N ILE A 6 -32.51 -46.65 40.70
CA ILE A 6 -32.41 -45.18 40.80
C ILE A 6 -31.07 -44.69 40.25
N ILE A 7 -29.95 -45.35 40.60
CA ILE A 7 -28.62 -44.98 40.11
C ILE A 7 -28.56 -45.08 38.57
N LEU A 8 -29.11 -46.16 38.01
CA LEU A 8 -29.16 -46.36 36.56
C LEU A 8 -30.03 -45.29 35.88
N GLY A 9 -31.17 -44.92 36.47
CA GLY A 9 -32.02 -43.83 35.98
C GLY A 9 -31.31 -42.48 35.94
N VAL A 10 -30.60 -42.12 37.02
CA VAL A 10 -29.81 -40.87 37.08
C VAL A 10 -28.71 -40.86 36.02
N LEU A 11 -28.04 -42.00 35.80
CA LEU A 11 -26.96 -42.12 34.83
C LEU A 11 -27.46 -41.94 33.39
N VAL A 12 -28.66 -42.45 33.07
CA VAL A 12 -29.32 -42.22 31.77
C VAL A 12 -29.71 -40.75 31.58
N VAL A 13 -30.23 -40.09 32.62
CA VAL A 13 -30.60 -38.67 32.54
C VAL A 13 -29.37 -37.78 32.32
N VAL A 14 -28.27 -38.03 33.04
CA VAL A 14 -27.02 -37.27 32.92
C VAL A 14 -26.40 -37.45 31.53
N THR A 15 -26.41 -38.68 31.00
CA THR A 15 -25.87 -38.95 29.66
C THR A 15 -26.69 -38.26 28.58
N LEU A 16 -28.03 -38.35 28.62
CA LEU A 16 -28.90 -37.64 27.68
C LEU A 16 -28.73 -36.12 27.75
N PHE A 17 -28.60 -35.55 28.94
CA PHE A 17 -28.38 -34.11 29.12
C PHE A 17 -27.03 -33.67 28.52
N SER A 18 -25.98 -34.45 28.75
CA SER A 18 -24.64 -34.18 28.22
C SER A 18 -24.61 -34.26 26.68
N PHE A 19 -25.25 -35.28 26.09
CA PHE A 19 -25.37 -35.41 24.64
C PHE A 19 -26.11 -34.22 24.02
N ARG A 20 -27.21 -33.79 24.64
CA ARG A 20 -27.99 -32.64 24.15
C ARG A 20 -27.19 -31.35 24.21
N SER A 21 -26.47 -31.12 25.31
CA SER A 21 -25.61 -29.93 25.50
C SER A 21 -24.48 -29.87 24.47
N ILE A 22 -23.81 -31.00 24.22
CA ILE A 22 -22.74 -31.08 23.21
C ILE A 22 -23.30 -30.82 21.80
N SER A 23 -24.50 -31.34 21.49
CA SER A 23 -25.13 -31.14 20.19
C SER A 23 -25.47 -29.67 19.94
N LEU A 24 -26.03 -28.97 20.93
CA LEU A 24 -26.32 -27.53 20.86
C LEU A 24 -25.07 -26.69 20.67
N ASN A 25 -24.00 -26.97 21.42
CA ASN A 25 -22.75 -26.22 21.28
C ASN A 25 -22.11 -26.40 19.90
N LYS A 26 -22.18 -27.60 19.30
CA LYS A 26 -21.67 -27.84 17.95
C LYS A 26 -22.45 -27.08 16.88
N ILE A 27 -23.77 -26.96 17.03
CA ILE A 27 -24.62 -26.22 16.09
C ILE A 27 -24.28 -24.72 16.17
N ASN A 28 -24.12 -24.20 17.38
CA ASN A 28 -23.77 -22.78 17.58
C ASN A 28 -22.41 -22.45 16.98
N THR A 29 -21.37 -23.26 17.25
CA THR A 29 -20.03 -23.02 16.69
C THR A 29 -19.99 -23.15 15.18
N LEU A 30 -20.73 -24.09 14.59
CA LEU A 30 -20.87 -24.18 13.13
C LEU A 30 -21.59 -22.97 12.54
N SER A 31 -22.61 -22.45 13.23
CA SER A 31 -23.35 -21.27 12.77
C SER A 31 -22.48 -20.01 12.80
N ASP A 32 -21.66 -19.84 13.85
CA ASP A 32 -20.74 -18.72 13.97
C ASP A 32 -19.62 -18.81 12.93
N LEU A 33 -19.04 -20.00 12.74
CA LEU A 33 -18.02 -20.21 11.71
C LEU A 33 -18.57 -19.97 10.29
N THR A 34 -19.84 -20.30 10.04
CA THR A 34 -20.50 -20.04 8.77
C THR A 34 -20.73 -18.54 8.57
N ARG A 35 -21.12 -17.81 9.62
CA ARG A 35 -21.25 -16.35 9.59
C ARG A 35 -19.93 -15.66 9.32
N ASP A 36 -18.86 -16.07 10.00
CA ASP A 36 -17.51 -15.52 9.80
C ASP A 36 -17.03 -15.77 8.37
N LYS A 37 -17.21 -16.99 7.86
CA LYS A 37 -16.88 -17.32 6.47
C LYS A 37 -17.66 -16.45 5.48
N GLN A 38 -18.93 -16.19 5.75
CA GLN A 38 -19.76 -15.35 4.90
C GLN A 38 -19.32 -13.88 4.96
N ALA A 39 -18.98 -13.37 6.14
CA ALA A 39 -18.46 -12.02 6.31
C ALA A 39 -17.15 -11.83 5.53
N VAL A 40 -16.19 -12.74 5.68
CA VAL A 40 -14.91 -12.71 4.95
C VAL A 40 -15.15 -12.78 3.44
N LYS A 41 -16.07 -13.64 2.98
CA LYS A 41 -16.42 -13.73 1.56
C LYS A 41 -16.96 -12.40 1.02
N THR A 42 -17.87 -11.74 1.75
CA THR A 42 -18.40 -10.44 1.33
C THR A 42 -17.33 -9.35 1.27
N GLN A 43 -16.38 -9.35 2.22
CA GLN A 43 -15.25 -8.42 2.19
C GLN A 43 -14.33 -8.66 1.00
N TYR A 44 -14.05 -9.93 0.70
CA TYR A 44 -13.26 -10.31 -0.47
C TYR A 44 -13.94 -9.85 -1.77
N ASP A 45 -15.23 -10.15 -1.94
CA ASP A 45 -16.00 -9.77 -3.12
C ASP A 45 -16.04 -8.24 -3.29
N TYR A 46 -16.15 -7.49 -2.19
CA TYR A 46 -16.06 -6.03 -2.20
C TYR A 46 -14.68 -5.53 -2.65
N LEU A 47 -13.60 -6.10 -2.13
CA LEU A 47 -12.24 -5.70 -2.51
C LEU A 47 -11.94 -6.00 -3.97
N VAL A 48 -12.41 -7.12 -4.51
CA VAL A 48 -12.26 -7.45 -5.93
C VAL A 48 -12.97 -6.41 -6.81
N ARG A 49 -14.21 -6.04 -6.46
CA ARG A 49 -14.94 -4.98 -7.18
C ARG A 49 -14.22 -3.64 -7.09
N ARG A 50 -13.80 -3.26 -5.88
CA ARG A 50 -13.10 -2.00 -5.66
C ARG A 50 -11.78 -1.92 -6.44
N LYS A 51 -11.07 -3.05 -6.57
CA LYS A 51 -9.86 -3.14 -7.38
C LYS A 51 -10.18 -2.92 -8.86
N ALA A 52 -11.21 -3.57 -9.39
CA ALA A 52 -11.65 -3.39 -10.78
C ALA A 52 -12.07 -1.94 -11.07
N ASP A 53 -12.81 -1.31 -10.14
CA ASP A 53 -13.21 0.10 -10.26
C ASP A 53 -11.98 1.03 -10.29
N LEU A 54 -10.99 0.80 -9.42
CA LEU A 54 -9.75 1.58 -9.39
C LEU A 54 -8.90 1.39 -10.65
N GLU A 55 -8.82 0.16 -11.19
CA GLU A 55 -8.14 -0.11 -12.47
C GLU A 55 -8.84 0.61 -13.63
N ALA A 56 -10.18 0.68 -13.63
CA ALA A 56 -10.94 1.45 -14.61
C ALA A 56 -10.71 2.96 -14.47
N GLU A 57 -10.71 3.50 -13.24
CA GLU A 57 -10.41 4.91 -12.97
C GLU A 57 -8.98 5.27 -13.39
N LEU A 58 -8.00 4.38 -13.17
CA LEU A 58 -6.63 4.58 -13.63
C LEU A 58 -6.56 4.62 -15.16
N ALA A 59 -7.20 3.66 -15.84
CA ALA A 59 -7.23 3.64 -17.30
C ALA A 59 -7.93 4.88 -17.88
N GLU A 60 -8.98 5.39 -17.23
CA GLU A 60 -9.64 6.64 -17.61
C GLU A 60 -8.72 7.85 -17.42
N LYS A 61 -8.03 7.94 -16.27
CA LYS A 61 -7.06 9.02 -16.02
C LYS A 61 -5.87 8.97 -16.96
N GLU A 62 -5.37 7.79 -17.30
CA GLU A 62 -4.32 7.63 -18.32
C GLU A 62 -4.79 8.09 -19.71
N LYS A 63 -6.03 7.77 -20.08
CA LYS A 63 -6.65 8.29 -21.32
C LYS A 63 -6.79 9.82 -21.29
N LEU A 64 -7.20 10.39 -20.16
CA LEU A 64 -7.28 11.84 -19.99
C LEU A 64 -5.89 12.49 -20.03
N LEU A 65 -4.88 11.89 -19.41
CA LEU A 65 -3.50 12.37 -19.46
C LEU A 65 -2.93 12.29 -20.87
N THR A 66 -3.16 11.20 -21.61
CA THR A 66 -2.72 11.09 -23.01
C THR A 66 -3.47 12.06 -23.93
N ALA A 67 -4.77 12.30 -23.68
CA ALA A 67 -5.54 13.34 -24.37
C ALA A 67 -5.01 14.75 -24.03
N LEU A 68 -4.69 15.03 -22.76
CA LEU A 68 -4.09 16.29 -22.35
C LEU A 68 -2.70 16.48 -22.97
N VAL A 69 -1.84 15.46 -22.93
CA VAL A 69 -0.49 15.47 -23.53
C VAL A 69 -0.55 15.63 -25.06
N SER A 70 -1.54 15.05 -25.73
CA SER A 70 -1.73 15.25 -27.18
C SER A 70 -2.35 16.61 -27.52
N SER A 71 -3.20 17.17 -26.64
CA SER A 71 -3.75 18.53 -26.78
C SER A 71 -2.73 19.63 -26.41
N GLN A 72 -1.80 19.34 -25.49
CA GLN A 72 -0.64 20.15 -25.17
C GLN A 72 0.51 19.78 -26.12
N GLN A 73 0.44 20.26 -27.35
CA GLN A 73 1.67 20.51 -28.10
C GLN A 73 2.48 21.61 -27.36
N GLY A 74 3.24 21.18 -26.35
CA GLY A 74 4.21 21.96 -25.57
C GLY A 74 4.33 21.47 -24.12
N PRO A 75 5.54 21.49 -23.53
CA PRO A 75 6.62 20.51 -23.72
C PRO A 75 6.32 19.14 -23.06
N ARG A 76 6.80 18.07 -23.72
CA ARG A 76 6.62 16.64 -23.40
C ARG A 76 6.79 16.29 -21.91
N ILE A 77 5.71 15.88 -21.25
CA ILE A 77 5.79 15.14 -19.98
C ILE A 77 6.12 13.68 -20.34
N LYS A 78 7.40 13.32 -20.19
CA LYS A 78 7.92 11.98 -20.50
C LYS A 78 7.39 10.95 -19.49
N THR A 79 6.81 9.86 -19.99
CA THR A 79 6.39 8.69 -19.21
C THR A 79 7.61 7.96 -18.64
N ALA A 80 7.50 7.37 -17.44
CA ALA A 80 8.60 6.72 -16.73
C ALA A 80 9.30 5.56 -17.49
N SER A 81 8.70 5.03 -18.56
CA SER A 81 9.31 4.02 -19.43
C SER A 81 10.12 4.57 -20.61
N GLU A 82 10.02 5.88 -20.92
CA GLU A 82 10.80 6.53 -21.99
C GLU A 82 12.01 7.34 -21.47
N MET A 83 12.25 7.38 -20.15
CA MET A 83 13.50 7.87 -19.55
C MET A 83 14.65 6.86 -19.74
N ARG A 84 14.94 6.46 -20.98
CA ARG A 84 16.24 5.89 -21.31
C ARG A 84 17.20 7.05 -21.58
N ILE A 85 17.85 7.45 -20.49
CA ILE A 85 19.28 7.79 -20.38
C ILE A 85 19.87 8.45 -21.64
N ASP A 86 19.67 9.76 -21.75
CA ASP A 86 20.63 10.65 -22.42
C ASP A 86 20.96 11.74 -21.39
N GLU A 87 22.19 11.73 -20.89
CA GLU A 87 22.91 12.81 -20.18
C GLU A 87 22.18 13.68 -19.13
N ASP A 88 21.18 13.17 -18.42
CA ASP A 88 20.65 13.90 -17.25
C ASP A 88 21.74 14.06 -16.17
N SER A 89 22.00 15.31 -15.80
CA SER A 89 22.90 15.71 -14.72
C SER A 89 22.57 14.96 -13.42
N GLU A 90 23.57 14.65 -12.59
CA GLU A 90 23.36 13.90 -11.34
C GLU A 90 22.29 14.55 -10.43
N ASP A 91 22.22 15.88 -10.47
CA ASP A 91 21.25 16.70 -9.75
C ASP A 91 19.80 16.47 -10.22
N GLU A 92 19.56 16.32 -11.52
CA GLU A 92 18.23 16.04 -12.06
C GLU A 92 17.74 14.64 -11.66
N ARG A 93 18.66 13.67 -11.63
CA ARG A 93 18.33 12.31 -11.16
C ARG A 93 17.91 12.32 -9.69
N VAL A 94 18.61 13.09 -8.85
CA VAL A 94 18.28 13.23 -7.42
C VAL A 94 16.96 13.96 -7.24
N SER A 95 16.74 15.05 -7.96
CA SER A 95 15.47 15.79 -7.98
C SER A 95 14.29 14.86 -8.30
N ASN A 96 14.41 14.08 -9.37
CA ASN A 96 13.34 13.17 -9.81
C ASN A 96 13.12 12.00 -8.83
N LEU A 97 14.19 11.49 -8.23
CA LEU A 97 14.10 10.47 -7.19
C LEU A 97 13.35 10.99 -5.96
N LEU A 98 13.70 12.19 -5.48
CA LEU A 98 13.07 12.79 -4.29
C LEU A 98 11.59 13.13 -4.54
N LEU A 99 11.25 13.59 -5.75
CA LEU A 99 9.86 13.81 -6.17
C LEU A 99 9.06 12.49 -6.24
N SER A 100 9.62 11.46 -6.87
CA SER A 100 8.93 10.16 -7.01
C SER A 100 8.72 9.43 -5.68
N MET A 101 9.62 9.64 -4.70
CA MET A 101 9.45 9.15 -3.34
C MET A 101 8.52 10.00 -2.47
N GLY A 102 8.00 11.12 -3.00
CA GLY A 102 7.17 12.07 -2.27
C GLY A 102 7.90 12.75 -1.09
N LYS A 103 9.23 12.86 -1.18
CA LYS A 103 10.07 13.45 -0.12
C LYS A 103 10.23 14.96 -0.24
N ILE A 104 9.95 15.50 -1.43
CA ILE A 104 9.84 16.94 -1.68
C ILE A 104 8.62 17.19 -2.57
N SER A 105 7.96 18.33 -2.39
CA SER A 105 6.91 18.82 -3.28
C SER A 105 7.50 19.43 -4.56
N LEU A 106 6.68 19.55 -5.62
CA LEU A 106 7.06 20.27 -6.84
C LEU A 106 7.47 21.72 -6.54
N GLU A 107 6.77 22.39 -5.62
CA GLU A 107 7.09 23.76 -5.21
C GLU A 107 8.44 23.85 -4.47
N GLU A 108 8.76 22.83 -3.68
CA GLU A 108 10.04 22.75 -2.96
C GLU A 108 11.18 22.45 -3.93
N ASN A 109 10.96 21.58 -4.91
CA ASN A 109 11.92 21.30 -5.97
C ASN A 109 12.31 22.57 -6.75
N GLU A 110 11.34 23.40 -7.13
CA GLU A 110 11.64 24.67 -7.80
C GLU A 110 12.43 25.64 -6.92
N LYS A 111 12.12 25.69 -5.61
CA LYS A 111 12.87 26.51 -4.65
C LYS A 111 14.30 26.00 -4.47
N ILE A 112 14.51 24.69 -4.45
CA ILE A 112 15.84 24.07 -4.39
C ILE A 112 16.62 24.43 -5.64
N LYS A 113 16.07 24.23 -6.85
CA LYS A 113 16.75 24.57 -8.11
C LYS A 113 17.17 26.03 -8.19
N LYS A 114 16.28 26.96 -7.81
CA LYS A 114 16.61 28.40 -7.78
C LYS A 114 17.74 28.73 -6.80
N LYS A 115 17.80 28.04 -5.66
CA LYS A 115 18.85 28.27 -4.65
C LYS A 115 20.14 27.52 -4.95
N MET A 116 20.07 26.43 -5.70
CA MET A 116 21.21 25.66 -6.21
C MET A 116 22.12 26.56 -7.05
N ASP A 117 21.53 27.33 -7.97
CA ASP A 117 22.26 28.27 -8.83
C ASP A 117 22.94 29.41 -8.05
N VAL A 118 22.30 29.86 -6.96
CA VAL A 118 22.79 30.94 -6.10
C VAL A 118 23.90 30.46 -5.16
N LEU A 119 23.73 29.27 -4.57
CA LEU A 119 24.65 28.69 -3.59
C LEU A 119 25.81 27.92 -4.23
N LYS A 120 25.71 27.59 -5.53
CA LYS A 120 26.66 26.74 -6.26
C LYS A 120 26.94 25.42 -5.54
N MET A 121 25.88 24.81 -5.02
CA MET A 121 25.91 23.53 -4.30
C MET A 121 25.06 22.50 -5.04
N ASP A 122 25.41 21.22 -4.92
CA ASP A 122 24.62 20.12 -5.50
C ASP A 122 23.18 20.10 -4.96
N PHE A 123 22.27 19.50 -5.72
CA PHE A 123 20.84 19.48 -5.40
C PHE A 123 20.55 18.82 -4.04
N LEU A 124 21.24 17.72 -3.73
CA LEU A 124 21.08 17.00 -2.46
C LEU A 124 21.56 17.83 -1.26
N THR A 125 22.66 18.56 -1.44
CA THR A 125 23.23 19.42 -0.40
C THR A 125 22.35 20.63 -0.17
N THR A 126 21.80 21.21 -1.24
CA THR A 126 20.88 22.35 -1.18
C THR A 126 19.54 21.96 -0.54
N SER A 127 19.00 20.78 -0.85
CA SER A 127 17.77 20.27 -0.21
C SER A 127 17.96 19.99 1.28
N LEU A 128 19.14 19.50 1.69
CA LEU A 128 19.50 19.35 3.11
C LEU A 128 19.65 20.72 3.81
N ALA A 129 20.35 21.67 3.18
CA ALA A 129 20.59 22.99 3.74
C ALA A 129 19.29 23.81 3.94
N LEU A 130 18.29 23.56 3.11
CA LEU A 130 16.96 24.17 3.23
C LEU A 130 16.04 23.45 4.22
N GLY A 131 16.47 22.31 4.79
CA GLY A 131 15.70 21.53 5.76
C GLY A 131 14.52 20.77 5.15
N PHE A 132 14.51 20.57 3.83
CA PHE A 132 13.44 19.81 3.16
C PHE A 132 13.64 18.30 3.28
N ILE A 133 14.88 17.85 3.53
CA ILE A 133 15.21 16.44 3.73
C ILE A 133 16.08 16.26 4.98
N ASP A 134 15.92 15.11 5.64
CA ASP A 134 16.75 14.74 6.79
C ASP A 134 18.14 14.25 6.37
N SER A 135 19.11 14.41 7.28
CA SER A 135 20.49 13.92 7.11
C SER A 135 20.55 12.42 6.80
N GLU A 136 19.69 11.62 7.45
CA GLU A 136 19.62 10.17 7.23
C GLU A 136 19.17 9.82 5.80
N LEU A 137 18.19 10.58 5.27
CA LEU A 137 17.69 10.40 3.91
C LEU A 137 18.77 10.78 2.88
N SER A 138 19.47 11.88 3.13
CA SER A 138 20.60 12.33 2.30
C SER A 138 21.70 11.28 2.22
N GLN A 139 22.09 10.70 3.36
CA GLN A 139 23.10 9.63 3.39
C GLN A 139 22.64 8.36 2.67
N LYS A 140 21.36 8.00 2.79
CA LYS A 140 20.79 6.83 2.11
C LYS A 140 20.84 6.98 0.60
N ILE A 141 20.42 8.14 0.08
CA ILE A 141 20.44 8.43 -1.36
C ILE A 141 21.88 8.45 -1.89
N LYS A 142 22.81 9.07 -1.16
CA LYS A 142 24.24 9.07 -1.51
C LYS A 142 24.83 7.64 -1.53
N LYS A 143 24.40 6.76 -0.63
CA LYS A 143 24.83 5.36 -0.60
C LYS A 143 24.23 4.53 -1.74
N ASP A 144 22.98 4.78 -2.10
CA ASP A 144 22.31 4.12 -3.23
C ASP A 144 22.89 4.57 -4.58
N GLN A 145 23.45 5.78 -4.68
CA GLN A 145 24.22 6.24 -5.83
C GLN A 145 25.57 5.52 -6.00
N ILE A 146 26.24 5.13 -4.90
CA ILE A 146 27.57 4.47 -4.93
C ILE A 146 27.46 2.98 -5.28
N ARG A 147 26.27 2.37 -5.23
CA ARG A 147 26.04 1.02 -5.74
C ARG A 147 25.55 1.08 -7.18
N PRO A 148 26.43 0.96 -8.19
CA PRO A 148 25.96 0.68 -9.54
C PRO A 148 25.16 -0.62 -9.50
N LYS A 149 23.91 -0.58 -9.96
CA LYS A 149 23.12 -1.78 -10.22
C LYS A 149 23.95 -2.71 -11.10
N ARG A 150 24.36 -3.86 -10.56
CA ARG A 150 24.77 -5.03 -11.33
C ARG A 150 23.56 -5.63 -12.03
#